data_AF-A0A4P9ZDD7-F1
#
_entry.id   AF-A0A4P9ZDD7-F1
#
_cell.length_a   1.000
_cell.length_b   1.000
_cell.length_c   1.000
_cell.angle_alpha   90.00
_cell.angle_beta   90.00
_cell.angle_gamma   90.00
#
_symmetry.space_group_name_H-M   'P 1'
#
loop_
_entity.id
_entity.type
_entity.pdbx_description
1 polymer ?
#
loop_
_entity_poly.entity_id
_entity_poly.type
_entity_poly.pdbx_seq_one_letter_code
_entity_poly.pdbx_strand_id
1 'polypeptide(L)'
;MSLRYRPYDGAELPTHPSLPVWVLTPKEEQVIFERWRKKAFQRCDDLIRAYIDCSNLYNNPLEGIKKCKEANERSLGCVAKYQTMKYLDEEREIMIADKKLKRKIYLERLTAAQVEKQSE
;
A
#
# COMPACT_ATOMS: atom_id res chain seq x y z
N MET A 1 -4.96 12.72 23.24
CA MET A 1 -5.45 11.45 22.64
C MET A 1 -4.72 11.25 21.31
N SER A 2 -3.53 10.65 21.32
CA SER A 2 -2.79 10.36 20.08
C SER A 2 -3.31 9.04 19.53
N LEU A 3 -4.11 9.09 18.46
CA LEU A 3 -4.38 7.92 17.64
C LEU A 3 -3.05 7.51 17.03
N ARG A 4 -2.38 6.51 17.63
CA ARG A 4 -1.17 5.91 17.09
C ARG A 4 -1.53 5.28 15.75
N TYR A 5 -1.22 6.00 14.66
CA TYR A 5 -1.22 5.47 13.32
C TYR A 5 -0.30 4.23 13.30
N ARG A 6 -0.91 3.04 13.21
CA ARG A 6 -0.19 1.80 12.97
C ARG A 6 -0.27 1.55 11.48
N PRO A 7 0.86 1.61 10.73
CA PRO A 7 0.84 1.24 9.33
C PRO A 7 0.37 -0.20 9.21
N TYR A 8 -0.49 -0.49 8.23
CA TYR A 8 -1.02 -1.83 8.02
C TYR A 8 -0.08 -2.70 7.15
N ASP A 9 1.14 -2.22 6.92
CA ASP A 9 2.17 -2.93 6.16
C ASP A 9 2.50 -4.27 6.85
N GLY A 10 2.18 -5.39 6.19
CA GLY A 10 2.35 -6.74 6.73
C GLY A 10 1.24 -7.23 7.68
N ALA A 11 0.15 -6.48 7.88
CA ALA A 11 -0.97 -6.94 8.70
C ALA A 11 -1.83 -7.96 7.95
N GLU A 12 -2.10 -9.13 8.56
CA GLU A 12 -3.14 -10.03 8.08
C GLU A 12 -4.51 -9.39 8.35
N LEU A 13 -5.15 -8.89 7.29
CA LEU A 13 -6.50 -8.37 7.38
C LEU A 13 -7.50 -9.55 7.36
N PRO A 14 -8.46 -9.58 8.30
CA PRO A 14 -9.51 -10.58 8.28
C PRO A 14 -10.43 -10.31 7.08
N THR A 15 -10.22 -11.03 5.99
CA THR A 15 -11.19 -11.08 4.88
C THR A 15 -12.30 -12.03 5.29
N HIS A 16 -13.54 -11.52 5.38
CA HIS A 16 -14.67 -12.36 5.73
C HIS A 16 -14.98 -13.36 4.59
N PRO A 17 -15.04 -14.68 4.82
CA PRO A 17 -15.19 -15.69 3.76
C PRO A 17 -16.48 -15.58 2.94
N SER A 18 -17.52 -14.94 3.49
CA SER A 18 -18.80 -14.72 2.79
C SER A 18 -18.79 -13.53 1.84
N LEU A 19 -17.78 -12.66 1.91
CA LEU A 19 -17.70 -11.52 1.00
C LEU A 19 -17.14 -11.98 -0.35
N PRO A 20 -17.69 -11.48 -1.47
CA PRO A 20 -17.08 -11.72 -2.76
C PRO A 20 -15.65 -11.20 -2.83
N VAL A 21 -14.80 -11.89 -3.59
CA VAL A 21 -13.36 -11.62 -3.67
C VAL A 21 -13.07 -10.20 -4.19
N TRP A 22 -13.92 -9.68 -5.07
CA TRP A 22 -13.81 -8.34 -5.65
C TRP A 22 -14.24 -7.21 -4.71
N VAL A 23 -14.86 -7.52 -3.56
CA VAL A 23 -15.27 -6.51 -2.58
C VAL A 23 -14.10 -6.20 -1.67
N LEU A 24 -13.63 -4.95 -1.70
CA LEU A 24 -12.58 -4.45 -0.83
C LEU A 24 -13.21 -3.73 0.37
N THR A 25 -12.82 -4.15 1.58
CA THR A 25 -13.23 -3.48 2.82
C THR A 25 -12.48 -2.16 3.01
N PRO A 26 -12.99 -1.21 3.81
CA PRO A 26 -12.29 0.05 4.08
C PRO A 26 -10.87 -0.12 4.63
N LYS A 27 -10.62 -1.19 5.41
CA LYS A 27 -9.27 -1.51 5.91
C LYS A 27 -8.35 -2.03 4.81
N GLU A 28 -8.87 -2.86 3.91
CA GLU A 28 -8.12 -3.36 2.75
C GLU A 28 -7.76 -2.22 1.80
N GLU A 29 -8.70 -1.30 1.52
CA GLU A 29 -8.45 -0.09 0.73
C GLU A 29 -7.39 0.82 1.38
N GLN A 30 -7.37 0.93 2.71
CA GLN A 30 -6.31 1.68 3.39
C GLN A 30 -4.93 1.05 3.16
N VAL A 31 -4.80 -0.28 3.25
CA VAL A 31 -3.55 -1.00 2.93
C VAL A 31 -3.13 -0.77 1.48
N ILE A 32 -4.08 -0.87 0.56
CA ILE A 32 -3.85 -0.63 -0.87
C ILE A 32 -3.30 0.79 -1.08
N PHE A 33 -3.93 1.78 -0.47
CA PHE A 33 -3.50 3.18 -0.56
C PHE A 33 -2.10 3.41 0.02
N GLU A 34 -1.81 2.82 1.18
CA GLU A 34 -0.48 2.90 1.80
C GLU A 34 0.61 2.27 0.93
N ARG A 35 0.34 1.07 0.38
CA ARG A 35 1.25 0.36 -0.53
C ARG A 35 1.48 1.12 -1.83
N TRP A 36 0.40 1.63 -2.43
CA TRP A 36 0.44 2.46 -3.63
C TRP A 36 1.30 3.71 -3.40
N ARG A 37 1.05 4.44 -2.31
CA ARG A 37 1.85 5.61 -1.93
C ARG A 37 3.32 5.22 -1.75
N LYS A 38 3.62 4.18 -0.98
CA LYS A 38 4.99 3.71 -0.74
C LYS A 38 5.72 3.40 -2.05
N LYS A 39 5.09 2.67 -2.97
CA LYS A 39 5.65 2.34 -4.30
C LYS A 39 5.87 3.59 -5.16
N ALA A 40 4.96 4.56 -5.13
CA ALA A 40 5.12 5.82 -5.85
C ALA A 40 6.36 6.60 -5.36
N PHE A 41 6.57 6.68 -4.04
CA PHE A 41 7.76 7.32 -3.47
C PHE A 41 9.04 6.52 -3.76
N GLN A 42 9.01 5.19 -3.67
CA GLN A 42 10.17 4.33 -3.98
C GLN A 42 10.68 4.50 -5.42
N ARG A 43 9.79 4.75 -6.40
CA ARG A 43 10.19 5.01 -7.79
C ARG A 43 10.90 6.36 -7.99
N CYS A 44 10.77 7.27 -7.04
CA CYS A 44 11.32 8.62 -7.10
C CYS A 44 12.40 8.85 -6.04
N ASP A 45 12.92 7.77 -5.43
CA ASP A 45 13.78 7.83 -4.25
C ASP A 45 15.02 8.70 -4.49
N ASP A 46 15.65 8.62 -5.66
CA ASP A 46 16.83 9.41 -6.00
C ASP A 46 16.55 10.93 -6.03
N LEU A 47 15.40 11.33 -6.59
CA LEU A 47 15.00 12.74 -6.63
C LEU A 47 14.60 13.26 -5.26
N ILE A 48 13.98 12.41 -4.45
CA ILE A 48 13.63 12.71 -3.05
C ILE A 48 14.91 12.87 -2.22
N ARG A 49 15.90 11.96 -2.38
CA ARG A 49 17.21 12.06 -1.73
C ARG A 49 17.93 13.36 -2.09
N ALA A 50 17.96 13.73 -3.38
CA ALA A 50 18.55 15.00 -3.80
C ALA A 50 17.90 16.22 -3.13
N TYR A 51 16.57 16.19 -2.94
CA TYR A 51 15.88 17.23 -2.18
C TYR A 51 16.25 17.19 -0.68
N ILE A 52 16.29 16.00 -0.07
CA ILE A 52 16.67 15.81 1.34
C ILE A 52 18.09 16.34 1.58
N ASP A 53 19.05 15.93 0.76
CA ASP A 53 20.45 16.32 0.85
C ASP A 53 20.61 17.84 0.75
N CYS A 54 19.87 18.49 -0.16
CA CYS A 54 19.84 19.95 -0.22
C CYS A 54 19.20 20.56 1.03
N SER A 55 18.06 20.03 1.48
CA SER A 55 17.31 20.61 2.61
C SER A 55 18.07 20.51 3.93
N ASN A 56 18.88 19.46 4.11
CA ASN A 56 19.72 19.23 5.29
C ASN A 56 20.87 20.22 5.43
N LEU A 57 21.19 21.00 4.38
CA LEU A 57 22.19 22.07 4.45
C LEU A 57 21.68 23.30 5.22
N TYR A 58 20.37 23.38 5.50
CA TYR A 58 19.73 24.53 6.12
C TYR A 58 19.16 24.17 7.49
N ASN A 59 19.40 25.03 8.48
CA ASN A 59 18.89 24.82 9.85
C ASN A 59 17.38 25.09 9.98
N ASN A 60 16.81 25.88 9.05
CA ASN A 60 15.41 26.23 9.03
C ASN A 60 14.67 25.48 7.90
N PRO A 61 13.64 24.66 8.21
CA PRO A 61 12.87 23.94 7.20
C PRO A 61 12.25 24.83 6.13
N LEU A 62 11.78 26.04 6.50
CA LEU A 62 11.19 26.97 5.54
C LEU A 62 12.23 27.52 4.56
N GLU A 63 13.46 27.70 5.03
CA GLU A 63 14.57 28.11 4.20
C GLU A 63 15.01 26.99 3.24
N GLY A 64 15.12 25.76 3.75
CA GLY A 64 15.40 24.57 2.95
C GLY A 64 14.38 24.38 1.81
N ILE A 65 13.08 24.51 2.09
CA ILE A 65 12.04 24.42 1.06
C ILE A 65 12.21 25.52 0.00
N LYS A 66 12.50 26.76 0.42
CA LYS A 66 12.65 27.90 -0.49
C LYS A 66 13.90 27.81 -1.36
N LYS A 67 15.03 27.38 -0.78
CA LYS A 67 16.33 27.30 -1.45
C LYS A 67 16.49 26.04 -2.29
N CYS A 68 15.85 24.94 -1.87
CA CYS A 68 15.85 23.65 -2.59
C CYS A 68 14.58 23.45 -3.44
N LYS A 69 13.90 24.54 -3.80
CA LYS A 69 12.61 24.52 -4.49
C LYS A 69 12.64 23.67 -5.77
N GLU A 70 13.67 23.81 -6.59
CA GLU A 70 13.78 23.07 -7.85
C GLU A 70 13.90 21.55 -7.62
N ALA A 71 14.73 21.12 -6.65
CA ALA A 71 14.85 19.72 -6.29
C ALA A 71 13.52 19.16 -5.74
N ASN A 72 12.80 19.96 -4.93
CA ASN A 72 11.48 19.62 -4.42
C ASN A 72 10.44 19.48 -5.55
N GLU A 73 10.42 20.41 -6.50
CA GLU A 73 9.48 20.37 -7.63
C GLU A 73 9.73 19.16 -8.53
N ARG A 74 11.00 18.80 -8.77
CA ARG A 74 11.36 17.59 -9.51
C ARG A 74 10.92 16.32 -8.78
N SER A 75 11.16 16.24 -7.47
CA SER A 75 10.79 15.07 -6.67
C SER A 75 9.26 14.89 -6.62
N LEU A 76 8.51 15.95 -6.33
CA LEU A 76 7.04 15.94 -6.33
C LEU A 76 6.46 15.68 -7.72
N GLY A 77 7.06 16.26 -8.76
CA GLY A 77 6.68 16.03 -10.16
C GLY A 77 6.88 14.59 -10.60
N CYS A 78 7.90 13.90 -10.07
CA CYS A 78 8.07 12.47 -10.27
C CYS A 78 6.97 11.67 -9.57
N VAL A 79 6.71 11.93 -8.29
CA VAL A 79 5.70 11.21 -7.51
C VAL A 79 4.31 11.35 -8.13
N ALA A 80 3.96 12.54 -8.62
CA ALA A 80 2.67 12.81 -9.27
C ALA A 80 2.41 11.93 -10.51
N LYS A 81 3.45 11.48 -11.22
CA LYS A 81 3.30 10.56 -12.36
C LYS A 81 2.82 9.18 -11.95
N TYR A 82 3.13 8.77 -10.72
CA TYR A 82 2.80 7.45 -10.18
C TYR A 82 1.61 7.47 -9.23
N GLN A 83 1.27 8.62 -8.66
CA GLN A 83 0.04 8.82 -7.90
C GLN A 83 -1.18 9.03 -8.82
N THR A 84 -1.44 8.06 -9.69
CA THR A 84 -2.61 8.04 -10.57
C THR A 84 -3.53 6.87 -10.26
N MET A 85 -4.80 6.96 -10.69
CA MET A 85 -5.79 5.89 -10.53
C MET A 85 -5.31 4.57 -11.14
N LYS A 86 -4.61 4.61 -12.28
CA LYS A 86 -4.04 3.42 -12.92
C LYS A 86 -3.18 2.60 -11.94
N TYR A 87 -2.25 3.24 -11.25
CA TYR A 87 -1.37 2.54 -10.31
C TYR A 87 -2.08 2.16 -9.00
N LEU A 88 -3.13 2.89 -8.62
CA LEU A 88 -3.98 2.50 -7.48
C LEU A 88 -4.77 1.22 -7.80
N ASP A 89 -5.32 1.14 -9.01
CA ASP A 89 -6.07 -0.03 -9.49
C ASP A 89 -5.16 -1.26 -9.64
N GLU A 90 -3.91 -1.07 -10.09
CA GLU A 90 -2.90 -2.16 -10.06
C GLU A 90 -2.72 -2.75 -8.65
N GLU A 91 -2.69 -1.92 -7.59
CA GLU A 91 -2.60 -2.41 -6.21
C GLU A 91 -3.90 -3.07 -5.72
N ARG A 92 -5.07 -2.61 -6.19
CA ARG A 92 -6.36 -3.28 -5.93
C ARG A 92 -6.38 -4.68 -6.52
N GLU A 93 -5.96 -4.83 -7.77
CA GLU A 93 -5.91 -6.13 -8.45
C GLU A 93 -4.98 -7.10 -7.72
N ILE A 94 -3.83 -6.62 -7.20
CA ILE A 94 -2.94 -7.44 -6.37
C ILE A 94 -3.65 -7.94 -5.11
N MET A 95 -4.41 -7.08 -4.42
CA MET A 95 -5.19 -7.47 -3.23
C MET A 95 -6.29 -8.49 -3.59
N ILE A 96 -7.01 -8.26 -4.69
CA ILE A 96 -8.07 -9.16 -5.16
C ILE A 96 -7.48 -10.54 -5.53
N ALA A 97 -6.31 -10.57 -6.17
CA ALA A 97 -5.62 -11.81 -6.49
C ALA A 97 -5.20 -12.59 -5.23
N ASP A 98 -4.68 -11.91 -4.20
CA ASP A 98 -4.36 -12.53 -2.90
C ASP A 98 -5.61 -13.11 -2.22
N LYS A 99 -6.72 -12.35 -2.22
CA LYS A 99 -8.01 -12.82 -1.70
C LYS A 99 -8.52 -14.05 -2.46
N LYS A 100 -8.34 -14.09 -3.79
CA LYS A 100 -8.73 -15.24 -4.63
C LYS A 100 -7.96 -16.49 -4.22
N LEU A 101 -6.65 -16.37 -3.99
CA LEU A 101 -5.80 -17.46 -3.55
C LEU A 101 -6.20 -17.96 -2.15
N LYS A 102 -6.36 -17.04 -1.19
CA LYS A 102 -6.80 -17.37 0.18
C LYS A 102 -8.15 -18.08 0.20
N ARG A 103 -9.09 -17.63 -0.62
CA ARG A 103 -10.41 -18.28 -0.75
C ARG A 103 -10.30 -19.69 -1.32
N LYS A 104 -9.43 -19.92 -2.32
CA LYS A 104 -9.19 -21.25 -2.88
C LYS A 104 -8.68 -22.22 -1.80
N ILE A 105 -7.65 -21.80 -1.06
CA ILE A 105 -7.05 -22.59 0.04
C ILE A 105 -8.09 -22.88 1.12
N TYR A 106 -8.92 -21.91 1.48
CA TYR A 106 -9.99 -22.09 2.46
C TYR A 106 -11.00 -23.15 2.01
N LEU A 107 -11.44 -23.11 0.75
CA LEU A 107 -12.37 -24.10 0.20
C LEU A 107 -11.76 -25.51 0.17
N GLU A 108 -10.50 -25.65 -0.25
CA GLU A 108 -9.78 -26.94 -0.24
C GLU A 108 -9.73 -27.54 1.18
N ARG A 109 -9.42 -26.72 2.20
CA ARG A 109 -9.43 -27.15 3.61
C ARG A 109 -10.80 -27.57 4.11
N LEU A 110 -11.86 -26.84 3.72
CA LEU A 110 -13.23 -27.23 4.06
C LEU A 110 -13.61 -28.57 3.42
N THR A 111 -13.26 -28.80 2.16
CA THR A 111 -13.55 -30.07 1.48
C THR A 111 -12.81 -31.24 2.11
N ALA A 112 -11.53 -31.06 2.48
CA ALA A 112 -10.76 -32.10 3.17
C ALA A 112 -11.38 -32.48 4.52
N ALA A 113 -11.73 -31.48 5.34
CA ALA A 113 -12.38 -31.71 6.63
C ALA A 113 -13.77 -32.35 6.53
N GLN A 114 -14.49 -32.12 5.43
CA GLN A 114 -15.77 -32.79 5.16
C GLN A 114 -15.58 -34.26 4.79
N VAL A 115 -14.55 -34.58 4.00
CA VAL A 115 -14.21 -35.97 3.63
C VAL A 115 -13.79 -36.76 4.87
N GLU A 116 -12.93 -36.20 5.72
CA GLU A 116 -12.51 -36.84 6.99
C GLU A 116 -13.70 -37.20 7.86
N LYS A 117 -14.65 -36.28 8.04
CA LYS A 117 -15.89 -36.50 8.82
C LYS A 117 -16.85 -37.53 8.21
N GLN A 118 -16.76 -37.80 6.92
CA GLN A 118 -17.59 -38.81 6.25
C GLN A 118 -16.92 -40.19 6.24
N SER A 119 -15.63 -40.27 6.57
CA SER A 119 -14.88 -41.52 6.68
C SER A 119 -14.82 -42.10 8.10
N GLU A 120 -15.35 -41.38 9.09
CA GLU A 120 -15.58 -41.83 10.47
C GLU A 120 -17.01 -42.37 10.65
#